data_AF-X1KM81-F1
#
_entry.id   AF-X1KM81-F1
#
_cell.length_a   1.000
_cell.length_b   1.000
_cell.length_c   1.000
_cell.angle_alpha   90.00
_cell.angle_beta   90.00
_cell.angle_gamma   90.00
#
_symmetry.space_group_name_H-M   'P 1'
#
loop_
_entity.id
_entity.type
_entity.pdbx_description
1 polymer ?
#
loop_
_entity_poly.entity_id
_entity_poly.type
_entity_poly.pdbx_seq_one_letter_code
_entity_poly.pdbx_strand_id
1 'polypeptide(L)' 'NGLLLSTNIIEKGAVKELFCADILIRGASKEKKLQIERILNGVEKGGGIIHILSSEHPTGQQIIDLGSLVAILRYKI' A
#
# COMPACT_ATOMS: atom_id res chain seq x y z
N ASN A 1 2.74 -13.88 -3.31
CA ASN A 1 3.62 -13.26 -2.28
C ASN A 1 3.98 -11.86 -2.74
N GLY A 2 3.02 -10.93 -2.65
CA GLY A 2 3.21 -9.54 -3.04
C GLY A 2 4.23 -8.88 -2.14
N LEU A 3 5.18 -8.19 -2.77
CA LEU A 3 6.24 -7.43 -2.12
C LEU A 3 5.59 -6.42 -1.16
N LEU A 4 5.69 -6.66 0.15
CA LEU A 4 5.41 -5.58 1.11
C LEU A 4 6.38 -4.45 0.77
N LEU A 5 5.84 -3.25 0.55
CA LEU A 5 6.63 -2.07 0.26
C LEU A 5 7.75 -1.95 1.31
N SER A 6 9.01 -1.95 0.86
CA SER A 6 10.12 -2.02 1.81
C SER A 6 10.18 -0.72 2.62
N THR A 7 10.51 -0.83 3.91
CA THR A 7 10.59 0.32 4.82
C THR A 7 11.55 1.39 4.32
N ASN A 8 12.65 1.00 3.67
CA ASN A 8 13.62 1.91 3.06
C ASN A 8 13.00 2.82 1.99
N ILE A 9 12.08 2.32 1.15
CA ILE A 9 11.38 3.11 0.14
C ILE A 9 10.50 4.17 0.81
N ILE A 10 9.85 3.79 1.90
CA ILE A 10 8.94 4.63 2.67
C ILE A 10 9.72 5.72 3.42
N GLU A 11 10.79 5.34 4.13
CA GLU A 11 11.64 6.25 4.91
C GLU A 11 12.33 7.30 4.05
N LYS A 12 12.67 6.97 2.80
CA LYS A 12 13.23 7.91 1.83
C LYS A 12 12.20 8.86 1.21
N GLY A 13 10.92 8.75 1.60
CA GLY A 13 9.83 9.54 1.01
C GLY A 13 9.67 9.28 -0.49
N ALA A 14 10.07 8.10 -0.98
CA ALA A 14 10.12 7.82 -2.41
C ALA A 14 8.73 7.56 -3.00
N VAL A 15 7.71 7.31 -2.16
CA VAL A 15 6.34 7.02 -2.59
C VAL A 15 5.62 8.31 -2.97
N LYS A 16 5.08 8.35 -4.18
CA LYS A 16 4.20 9.42 -4.65
C LYS A 16 2.74 9.07 -4.38
N GLU A 17 2.30 7.89 -4.84
CA GLU A 17 0.94 7.38 -4.70
C GLU A 17 0.99 5.91 -4.26
N LEU A 18 0.17 5.52 -3.30
CA LEU A 18 0.03 4.15 -2.81
C LEU A 18 -1.42 3.69 -3.01
N PHE A 19 -1.60 2.56 -3.68
CA PHE A 19 -2.89 1.90 -3.89
C PHE A 19 -2.97 0.65 -3.03
N CYS A 20 -3.99 0.57 -2.18
CA CYS A 20 -4.23 -0.53 -1.26
C CYS A 20 -5.64 -1.07 -1.47
N ALA A 21 -5.76 -2.36 -1.80
CA ALA A 21 -7.06 -3.03 -1.81
C ALA A 21 -7.53 -3.28 -0.37
N ASP A 22 -8.79 -3.00 -0.08
CA ASP A 22 -9.37 -3.12 1.25
C ASP A 22 -9.31 -4.55 1.84
N ILE A 23 -9.27 -5.57 0.98
CA ILE A 23 -9.09 -6.97 1.38
C ILE A 23 -7.75 -7.25 2.07
N LEU A 24 -6.74 -6.40 1.91
CA LEU A 24 -5.50 -6.53 2.69
C LEU A 24 -5.71 -6.25 4.17
N ILE A 25 -6.72 -5.44 4.50
CA ILE A 25 -7.01 -4.99 5.85
C ILE A 25 -8.12 -5.85 6.46
N ARG A 26 -9.15 -6.15 5.67
CA ARG A 26 -10.30 -6.98 6.10
C ARG A 26 -9.83 -8.42 6.38
N GLY A 27 -10.19 -8.95 7.54
CA GLY A 27 -9.84 -10.33 7.95
C GLY A 27 -8.37 -10.56 8.29
N ALA A 28 -7.48 -9.56 8.14
CA ALA A 28 -6.07 -9.71 8.48
C ALA A 28 -5.84 -9.86 10.00
N SER A 29 -4.79 -10.60 10.37
CA SER A 29 -4.37 -10.73 11.78
C SER A 29 -3.99 -9.38 12.36
N LYS A 30 -3.96 -9.27 13.70
CA LYS A 30 -3.57 -8.04 14.39
C LYS A 30 -2.17 -7.58 13.98
N GLU A 31 -1.23 -8.51 13.91
CA GLU A 31 0.16 -8.26 13.52
C GLU A 31 0.23 -7.72 12.09
N LYS A 32 -0.54 -8.33 11.18
CA LYS A 32 -0.59 -7.92 9.78
C LYS A 32 -1.23 -6.54 9.62
N LYS A 33 -2.29 -6.24 10.37
CA LYS A 33 -2.91 -4.91 10.40
C LYS A 33 -1.92 -3.84 10.87
N LEU A 34 -1.18 -4.11 11.95
CA LEU A 34 -0.14 -3.20 12.44
C LEU A 34 0.97 -2.98 11.40
N GLN A 35 1.36 -4.00 10.64
CA GLN A 35 2.32 -3.85 9.55
C GLN A 35 1.78 -2.95 8.43
N ILE A 36 0.53 -3.15 8.02
CA ILE A 36 -0.11 -2.33 6.99
C ILE A 36 -0.23 -0.89 7.47
N GLU A 37 -0.70 -0.68 8.69
CA GLU A 37 -0.82 0.64 9.31
C GLU A 37 0.52 1.39 9.34
N ARG A 38 1.62 0.71 9.69
CA ARG A 38 2.97 1.30 9.63
C ARG A 38 3.35 1.75 8.22
N ILE A 39 3.00 0.98 7.20
CA ILE A 39 3.25 1.33 5.80
C ILE A 39 2.43 2.57 5.41
N LEU A 40 1.12 2.55 5.67
CA LEU A 40 0.22 3.66 5.35
C LEU A 40 0.69 4.95 6.03
N ASN A 41 0.91 4.90 7.34
CA ASN A 41 1.39 6.06 8.11
C ASN A 41 2.75 6.55 7.63
N GLY A 42 3.64 5.65 7.23
CA GLY A 42 4.95 6.03 6.70
C GLY A 42 4.85 6.75 5.35
N VAL A 43 3.98 6.28 4.46
CA VAL A 43 3.74 6.93 3.14
C VAL A 43 3.11 8.31 3.33
N GLU A 44 2.12 8.43 4.20
CA GLU A 44 1.48 9.71 4.51
C GLU A 44 2.48 10.71 5.11
N LYS A 45 3.32 10.27 6.06
CA LYS A 45 4.42 11.08 6.62
C LYS A 45 5.44 11.51 5.58
N GLY A 46 5.72 10.67 4.59
CA GLY A 46 6.56 11.00 3.43
C GLY A 46 5.88 11.94 2.42
N GLY A 47 4.64 12.37 2.68
CA GLY A 47 3.84 13.24 1.82
C GLY A 47 3.28 12.55 0.59
N GLY A 48 3.21 11.21 0.58
CA GLY A 48 2.56 10.43 -0.48
C GLY A 48 1.05 10.39 -0.31
N ILE A 49 0.33 10.19 -1.41
CA ILE A 49 -1.14 10.07 -1.43
C ILE A 49 -1.51 8.59 -1.30
N ILE A 50 -2.53 8.27 -0.50
CA ILE A 50 -3.00 6.90 -0.28
C ILE A 50 -4.40 6.75 -0.85
N HIS A 51 -4.59 5.71 -1.66
CA HIS A 51 -5.86 5.31 -2.24
C HIS A 51 -6.25 3.93 -1.69
N ILE A 52 -7.37 3.88 -0.95
CA ILE A 52 -7.96 2.61 -0.53
C ILE A 52 -9.07 2.26 -1.51
N LEU A 53 -8.97 1.06 -2.11
CA LEU A 53 -9.88 0.61 -3.16
C LEU A 53 -10.71 -0.57 -2.66
N SER A 54 -12.04 -0.47 -2.85
CA SER A 54 -12.94 -1.58 -2.58
C SER A 54 -12.73 -2.71 -3.58
N SER A 55 -12.58 -3.95 -3.10
CA SER A 55 -12.55 -5.15 -3.93
C SER A 55 -13.84 -5.41 -4.70
N GLU A 56 -14.92 -4.69 -4.40
CA GLU A 56 -16.22 -4.84 -5.07
C GLU A 56 -16.28 -4.06 -6.39
N HIS A 57 -15.26 -3.23 -6.68
CA HIS A 57 -15.15 -2.47 -7.92
C HIS A 57 -14.04 -3.02 -8.83
N PRO A 58 -14.19 -2.89 -10.17
CA PRO A 58 -13.17 -3.35 -11.13
C PRO A 58 -11.76 -2.83 -10.84
N THR A 59 -11.63 -1.56 -10.44
CA THR A 59 -10.33 -0.96 -10.09
C THR A 59 -9.69 -1.63 -8.89
N GLY A 60 -10.48 -2.01 -7.88
CA GLY A 60 -9.98 -2.78 -6.74
C GLY A 60 -9.50 -4.16 -7.18
N GLN A 61 -10.26 -4.84 -8.04
CA GLN A 61 -9.87 -6.14 -8.58
C GLN A 61 -8.56 -6.09 -9.37
N GLN A 62 -8.35 -5.05 -10.18
CA GLN A 62 -7.08 -4.86 -10.89
C GLN A 62 -5.88 -4.71 -9.95
N ILE A 63 -6.03 -3.96 -8.84
CA ILE A 63 -4.95 -3.84 -7.86
C ILE A 63 -4.72 -5.15 -7.11
N ILE A 64 -5.77 -5.92 -6.84
CA ILE A 64 -5.66 -7.26 -6.24
C ILE A 64 -4.82 -8.18 -7.14
N ASP A 65 -5.09 -8.18 -8.45
CA ASP A 65 -4.36 -8.99 -9.42
C ASP A 65 -2.87 -8.61 -9.49
N LEU A 66 -2.52 -7.35 -9.19
CA LEU A 66 -1.14 -6.86 -9.08
C LEU A 66 -0.47 -7.14 -7.73
N GLY A 67 -1.17 -7.73 -6.76
CA GLY A 67 -0.65 -8.07 -5.43
C GLY A 67 -1.27 -7.30 -4.27
N SER A 68 -2.38 -6.60 -4.51
CA SER A 68 -3.22 -5.87 -3.55
C SER A 68 -2.60 -4.63 -2.90
N LEU A 69 -1.29 -4.41 -3.02
CA LEU A 69 -0.59 -3.20 -2.59
C LEU A 69 0.42 -2.78 -3.66
N VAL A 70 0.22 -1.60 -4.25
CA VAL A 70 1.03 -1.10 -5.36
C VAL A 70 1.40 0.36 -5.11
N ALA A 71 2.61 0.78 -5.50
CA ALA A 71 3.05 2.16 -5.35
C ALA A 71 3.60 2.73 -6.66
N ILE A 72 3.33 4.02 -6.89
CA ILE A 72 4.03 4.85 -7.85
C ILE A 72 5.10 5.63 -7.09
N LEU A 73 6.34 5.58 -7.59
CA LEU A 73 7.48 6.24 -6.97
C LEU A 73 7.74 7.60 -7.60
N ARG A 74 8.29 8.53 -6.81
CA ARG A 74 8.73 9.87 -7.25
C ARG A 74 9.98 9.81 -8.11
N TYR A 75 10.82 8.81 -7.88
CA TYR A 75 12.10 8.60 -8.57
C TYR A 75 12.42 7.10 -8.61
N LYS A 76 13.30 6.73 -9.54
CA LYS A 76 13.81 5.36 -9.65
C LYS A 76 14.73 5.04 -8.46
N ILE A 77 14.58 3.84 -7.91
CA ILE A 77 15.38 3.30 -6.79
C ILE A 77 16.27 2.19 -7.31
#